data_AF-A0A1V0Q1J0-F1
#
_entry.id   AF-A0A1V0Q1J0-F1
#
_cell.length_a   1.000
_cell.length_b   1.000
_cell.length_c   1.000
_cell.angle_alpha   90.00
_cell.angle_beta   90.00
_cell.angle_gamma   90.00
#
_symmetry.space_group_name_H-M   'P 1'
#
loop_
_entity.id
_entity.type
_entity.pdbx_description
1 polymer ?
#
loop_
_entity_poly.entity_id
_entity_poly.type
_entity_poly.pdbx_seq_one_letter_code
_entity_poly.pdbx_strand_id
1 'polypeptide(L)'
;MGIVQSVAGALVGNGANVVKEAAEVFRVNADEADQRSFELQRAVLEEFAHEFANPKRSFFDTLIDGMNRLPRPLMALGTVFLAVSAMVDPVWFAARMQGVALVPEPLWWLLGAIISFYFGARYQAKGQEFQRSIAESMALAPVVVRNLDMLRALSDDRNATAKSSDAPIKTSGASNPALAEWRADK
;
A
#
# COMPACT_ATOMS: atom_id res chain seq x y z
N MET A 1 12.49 -6.40 73.71
CA MET A 1 11.36 -6.00 72.83
C MET A 1 11.95 -5.65 71.46
N GLY A 2 11.83 -6.51 70.44
CA GLY A 2 12.29 -6.12 69.09
C GLY A 2 12.62 -7.26 68.11
N ILE A 3 12.90 -8.47 68.60
CA ILE A 3 13.33 -9.58 67.71
C ILE A 3 12.14 -10.44 67.25
N VAL A 4 11.06 -10.51 68.04
CA VAL A 4 9.85 -11.28 67.68
C VAL A 4 8.98 -10.53 66.65
N GLN A 5 9.09 -9.20 66.60
CA GLN A 5 8.30 -8.37 65.68
C GLN A 5 8.91 -8.31 64.27
N SER A 6 10.23 -8.43 64.14
CA SER A 6 10.92 -8.49 62.84
C SER A 6 10.73 -9.84 62.14
N VAL A 7 10.67 -10.95 62.89
CA VAL A 7 10.41 -12.28 62.33
C VAL A 7 8.94 -12.42 61.89
N ALA A 8 8.00 -11.85 62.65
CA ALA A 8 6.59 -11.82 62.26
C ALA A 8 6.34 -10.92 61.02
N GLY A 9 7.06 -9.80 60.88
CA GLY A 9 6.98 -8.93 59.71
C GLY A 9 7.57 -9.55 58.43
N ALA A 10 8.65 -10.33 58.56
CA ALA A 10 9.28 -10.99 57.41
C ALA A 10 8.44 -12.15 56.84
N LEU A 11 7.69 -12.86 57.68
CA LEU A 11 6.81 -13.96 57.27
C LEU A 11 5.51 -13.49 56.60
N VAL A 12 4.99 -12.32 56.98
CA VAL A 12 3.76 -11.76 56.40
C VAL A 12 4.04 -10.94 55.13
N GLY A 13 5.19 -10.26 55.06
CA GLY A 13 5.56 -9.41 53.92
C GLY A 13 5.81 -10.16 52.60
N ASN A 14 6.13 -11.47 52.65
CA ASN A 14 6.45 -12.27 51.47
C ASN A 14 5.28 -13.14 50.97
N GLY A 15 4.19 -13.25 51.73
CA GLY A 15 3.06 -14.14 51.41
C GLY A 15 2.09 -13.60 50.37
N ALA A 16 1.94 -12.28 50.26
CA ALA A 16 1.00 -11.66 49.32
C ALA A 16 1.39 -11.89 47.85
N ASN A 17 2.69 -11.99 47.56
CA ASN A 17 3.18 -12.26 46.21
C ASN A 17 3.00 -13.74 45.83
N VAL A 18 3.24 -14.66 46.77
CA VAL A 18 3.15 -16.11 46.55
C VAL A 18 1.68 -16.58 46.42
N VAL A 19 0.74 -15.94 47.11
CA VAL A 19 -0.70 -16.24 46.95
C VAL A 19 -1.23 -15.73 45.62
N LYS A 20 -0.73 -14.59 45.13
CA LYS A 20 -1.06 -14.09 43.78
C LYS A 20 -0.51 -15.03 42.71
N GLU A 21 0.74 -15.44 42.84
CA GLU A 21 1.43 -16.36 41.92
C GLU A 21 0.79 -17.76 41.93
N ALA A 22 0.29 -18.26 43.08
CA ALA A 22 -0.45 -19.51 43.17
C ALA A 22 -1.91 -19.40 42.67
N ALA A 23 -2.56 -18.25 42.78
CA ALA A 23 -3.91 -18.03 42.25
C ALA A 23 -3.91 -17.90 40.71
N GLU A 24 -2.85 -17.34 40.12
CA GLU A 24 -2.62 -17.29 38.67
C GLU A 24 -2.44 -18.69 38.05
N VAL A 25 -2.02 -19.69 38.84
CA VAL A 25 -1.90 -21.10 38.41
C VAL A 25 -3.27 -21.80 38.28
N PHE A 26 -4.29 -21.37 39.03
CA PHE A 26 -5.64 -21.98 39.01
C PHE A 26 -6.70 -21.16 38.26
N ARG A 27 -6.41 -19.90 37.94
CA ARG A 27 -7.30 -19.03 37.17
C ARG A 27 -6.45 -18.22 36.20
N VAL A 28 -6.59 -18.54 34.91
CA VAL A 28 -5.95 -17.80 33.81
C VAL A 28 -6.22 -16.31 34.02
N ASN A 29 -5.14 -15.53 34.10
CA ASN A 29 -5.21 -14.07 34.07
C ASN A 29 -5.90 -13.67 32.77
N ALA A 30 -7.13 -13.16 32.86
CA ALA A 30 -7.92 -12.78 31.70
C ALA A 30 -7.16 -11.74 30.83
N ASP A 31 -6.44 -10.82 31.48
CA ASP A 31 -5.64 -9.80 30.79
C ASP A 31 -4.43 -10.39 30.03
N GLU A 32 -3.76 -11.42 30.56
CA GLU A 32 -2.65 -12.08 29.85
C GLU A 32 -3.16 -12.97 28.70
N ALA A 33 -4.34 -13.57 28.85
CA ALA A 33 -4.98 -14.32 27.79
C ALA A 33 -5.44 -13.40 26.66
N ASP A 34 -6.00 -12.24 27.00
CA ASP A 34 -6.39 -11.21 26.05
C ASP A 34 -5.17 -10.64 25.31
N GLN A 35 -4.07 -10.34 26.01
CA GLN A 35 -2.80 -9.91 25.38
C GLN A 35 -2.26 -10.95 24.40
N ARG A 36 -2.17 -12.23 24.81
CA ARG A 36 -1.72 -13.31 23.92
C ARG A 36 -2.62 -13.49 22.71
N SER A 37 -3.93 -13.33 22.87
CA SER A 37 -4.88 -13.40 21.75
C SER A 37 -4.71 -12.23 20.78
N PHE A 38 -4.45 -11.01 21.30
CA PHE A 38 -4.22 -9.81 20.50
C PHE A 38 -2.89 -9.91 19.71
N GLU A 39 -1.85 -10.46 20.34
CA GLU A 39 -0.56 -10.72 19.69
C GLU A 39 -0.69 -11.75 18.57
N LEU A 40 -1.41 -12.85 18.80
CA LEU A 40 -1.72 -13.86 17.78
C LEU A 40 -2.50 -13.23 16.61
N GLN A 41 -3.52 -12.44 16.92
CA GLN A 41 -4.35 -11.81 15.90
C GLN A 41 -3.55 -10.80 15.07
N ARG A 42 -2.66 -10.03 15.72
CA ARG A 42 -1.73 -9.11 15.04
C ARG A 42 -0.74 -9.85 14.15
N ALA A 43 -0.11 -10.91 14.65
CA ALA A 43 0.82 -11.72 13.88
C ALA A 43 0.16 -12.34 12.64
N VAL A 44 -1.07 -12.86 12.80
CA VAL A 44 -1.86 -13.39 11.68
C VAL A 44 -2.18 -12.28 10.66
N LEU A 45 -2.55 -11.08 11.10
CA LEU A 45 -2.80 -9.93 10.21
C LEU A 45 -1.54 -9.45 9.49
N GLU A 46 -0.39 -9.43 10.17
CA GLU A 46 0.90 -9.05 9.58
C GLU A 46 1.35 -10.08 8.53
N GLU A 47 1.19 -11.38 8.80
CA GLU A 47 1.52 -12.43 7.84
C GLU A 47 0.55 -12.44 6.65
N PHE A 48 -0.75 -12.26 6.89
CA PHE A 48 -1.73 -12.01 5.82
C PHE A 48 -1.32 -10.79 4.98
N ALA A 49 -1.03 -9.66 5.62
CA ALA A 49 -0.63 -8.45 4.90
C ALA A 49 0.64 -8.69 4.07
N HIS A 50 1.61 -9.44 4.58
CA HIS A 50 2.85 -9.75 3.89
C HIS A 50 2.63 -10.66 2.67
N GLU A 51 1.77 -11.66 2.77
CA GLU A 51 1.46 -12.57 1.65
C GLU A 51 0.66 -11.87 0.55
N PHE A 52 -0.27 -10.99 0.91
CA PHE A 52 -1.10 -10.25 -0.06
C PHE A 52 -0.42 -8.97 -0.61
N ALA A 53 0.61 -8.44 0.06
CA ALA A 53 1.33 -7.24 -0.38
C ALA A 53 2.14 -7.46 -1.67
N ASN A 54 2.59 -8.69 -1.94
CA ASN A 54 3.39 -9.01 -3.12
C ASN A 54 2.76 -10.15 -3.93
N PRO A 55 1.76 -9.86 -4.78
CA PRO A 55 1.35 -10.80 -5.80
C PRO A 55 2.54 -11.07 -6.72
N LYS A 56 3.19 -12.23 -6.53
CA LYS A 56 4.29 -12.70 -7.39
C LYS A 56 3.72 -12.97 -8.78
N ARG A 57 3.72 -11.94 -9.63
CA ARG A 57 3.34 -12.10 -11.04
C ARG A 57 4.33 -13.05 -11.70
N SER A 58 3.83 -14.14 -12.26
CA SER A 58 4.67 -15.07 -12.99
C SER A 58 5.22 -14.39 -14.25
N PHE A 59 6.40 -14.81 -14.69
CA PHE A 59 6.91 -14.42 -16.01
C PHE A 59 5.90 -14.79 -17.11
N PHE A 60 5.20 -15.92 -16.95
CA PHE A 60 4.12 -16.33 -17.83
C PHE A 60 2.99 -15.30 -17.86
N ASP A 61 2.55 -14.80 -16.70
CA ASP A 61 1.51 -13.77 -16.61
C ASP A 61 1.93 -12.49 -17.32
N THR A 62 3.21 -12.11 -17.21
CA THR A 62 3.75 -10.92 -17.86
C THR A 62 3.81 -11.08 -19.37
N LEU A 63 4.19 -12.27 -19.86
CA LEU A 63 4.19 -12.59 -21.29
C LEU A 63 2.76 -12.54 -21.87
N ILE A 64 1.81 -13.21 -21.21
CA ILE A 64 0.41 -13.23 -21.62
C ILE A 64 -0.20 -11.84 -21.57
N ASP A 65 0.11 -11.04 -20.55
CA ASP A 65 -0.36 -9.66 -20.45
C ASP A 65 0.27 -8.77 -21.51
N GLY A 66 1.55 -8.98 -21.83
CA GLY A 66 2.23 -8.34 -22.96
C GLY A 66 1.53 -8.65 -24.29
N MET A 67 1.30 -9.93 -24.57
CA MET A 67 0.62 -10.38 -25.79
C MET A 67 -0.79 -9.81 -25.92
N ASN A 68 -1.55 -9.75 -24.83
CA ASN A 68 -2.89 -9.14 -24.82
C ASN A 68 -2.87 -7.61 -24.97
N ARG A 69 -1.73 -6.96 -24.72
CA ARG A 69 -1.51 -5.52 -24.90
C ARG A 69 -0.94 -5.15 -26.26
N LEU A 70 -0.36 -6.10 -27.00
CA LEU A 70 0.15 -5.91 -28.38
C LEU A 70 -0.86 -5.37 -29.40
N PRO A 71 -2.17 -5.64 -29.33
CA PRO A 71 -3.10 -5.12 -30.32
C PRO A 71 -3.08 -3.59 -30.44
N ARG A 72 -2.97 -2.86 -29.32
CA ARG A 72 -2.92 -1.38 -29.31
C ARG A 72 -1.72 -0.81 -30.09
N PRO A 73 -0.47 -1.17 -29.76
CA PRO A 73 0.70 -0.70 -30.51
C PRO A 73 0.70 -1.23 -31.95
N LEU A 74 0.20 -2.45 -32.21
CA LEU A 74 0.10 -2.97 -33.57
C LEU A 74 -0.86 -2.13 -34.44
N MET A 75 -2.00 -1.71 -33.89
CA MET A 75 -2.93 -0.82 -34.59
C MET A 75 -2.28 0.52 -34.91
N ALA A 76 -1.58 1.13 -33.95
CA ALA A 76 -0.90 2.41 -34.15
C ALA A 76 0.25 2.32 -35.17
N LEU A 77 1.11 1.30 -35.05
CA LEU A 77 2.20 1.07 -35.99
C LEU A 77 1.68 0.65 -37.36
N GLY A 78 0.59 -0.12 -37.41
CA GLY A 78 -0.07 -0.53 -38.64
C GLY A 78 -0.65 0.63 -39.43
N THR A 79 -1.28 1.61 -38.77
CA THR A 79 -1.79 2.80 -39.47
C THR A 79 -0.68 3.70 -39.98
N VAL A 80 0.39 3.89 -39.20
CA VAL A 80 1.59 4.62 -39.65
C VAL A 80 2.24 3.90 -40.83
N PHE A 81 2.39 2.57 -40.75
CA PHE A 81 2.93 1.76 -41.83
C PHE A 81 2.10 1.89 -43.10
N LEU A 82 0.76 1.82 -43.01
CA LEU A 82 -0.12 2.01 -44.16
C LEU A 82 0.07 3.40 -44.79
N ALA A 83 0.14 4.46 -43.99
CA ALA A 83 0.38 5.81 -44.47
C ALA A 83 1.73 5.95 -45.18
N VAL A 84 2.80 5.37 -44.62
CA VAL A 84 4.12 5.35 -45.23
C VAL A 84 4.12 4.52 -46.52
N SER A 85 3.48 3.35 -46.51
CA SER A 85 3.42 2.47 -47.69
C SER A 85 2.73 3.14 -48.88
N ALA A 86 1.70 3.96 -48.62
CA ALA A 86 1.02 4.72 -49.65
C ALA A 86 1.93 5.79 -50.30
N MET A 87 2.90 6.33 -49.56
CA MET A 87 3.86 7.32 -50.07
C MET A 87 5.06 6.66 -50.77
N VAL A 88 5.53 5.52 -50.25
CA VAL A 88 6.72 4.83 -50.77
C VAL A 88 6.43 4.05 -52.05
N ASP A 89 5.32 3.29 -52.09
CA ASP A 89 4.91 2.53 -53.27
C ASP A 89 3.37 2.58 -53.44
N PRO A 90 2.86 3.60 -54.15
CA PRO A 90 1.42 3.80 -54.30
C PRO A 90 0.75 2.69 -55.12
N VAL A 91 1.47 2.05 -56.06
CA VAL A 91 0.90 0.98 -56.90
C VAL A 91 0.71 -0.30 -56.06
N TRP A 92 1.69 -0.66 -55.24
CA TRP A 92 1.58 -1.77 -54.31
C TRP A 92 0.44 -1.56 -53.31
N PHE A 93 0.32 -0.35 -52.74
CA PHE A 93 -0.75 0.00 -51.83
C PHE A 93 -2.14 -0.10 -52.50
N ALA A 94 -2.31 0.50 -53.68
CA ALA A 94 -3.57 0.48 -54.41
C ALA A 94 -4.02 -0.95 -54.75
N ALA A 95 -3.09 -1.83 -55.15
CA ALA A 95 -3.39 -3.24 -55.42
C ALA A 95 -3.94 -3.98 -54.18
N ARG A 96 -3.46 -3.67 -52.97
CA ARG A 96 -4.01 -4.27 -51.73
C ARG A 96 -5.36 -3.66 -51.35
N MET A 97 -5.55 -2.35 -51.57
CA MET A 97 -6.82 -1.68 -51.31
C MET A 97 -7.96 -2.22 -52.19
N GLN A 98 -7.68 -2.68 -53.40
CA GLN A 98 -8.67 -3.39 -54.23
C GLN A 98 -9.17 -4.68 -53.54
N GLY A 99 -8.28 -5.45 -52.92
CA GLY A 99 -8.67 -6.63 -52.14
C GLY A 99 -9.54 -6.28 -50.94
N VAL A 100 -9.22 -5.18 -50.24
CA VAL A 100 -10.03 -4.68 -49.11
C VAL A 100 -11.42 -4.23 -49.57
N ALA A 101 -11.53 -3.61 -50.74
CA ALA A 101 -12.80 -3.19 -51.31
C ALA A 101 -13.73 -4.35 -51.69
N LEU A 102 -13.17 -5.55 -51.93
CA LEU A 102 -13.94 -6.76 -52.21
C LEU A 102 -14.46 -7.46 -50.94
N VAL A 103 -14.05 -7.02 -49.76
CA VAL A 103 -14.49 -7.62 -48.49
C VAL A 103 -15.99 -7.31 -48.28
N PRO A 104 -16.85 -8.34 -48.14
CA PRO A 104 -18.28 -8.15 -47.90
C PRO A 104 -18.57 -7.32 -46.65
N GLU A 105 -19.61 -6.47 -46.72
CA GLU A 105 -20.07 -5.64 -45.61
C GLU A 105 -20.32 -6.44 -44.30
N PRO A 106 -20.93 -7.65 -44.31
CA PRO A 106 -21.13 -8.41 -43.09
C PRO A 106 -19.84 -8.78 -42.35
N LEU A 107 -18.71 -8.94 -43.05
CA LEU A 107 -17.43 -9.25 -42.41
C LEU A 107 -16.86 -8.04 -41.67
N TRP A 108 -17.15 -6.82 -42.15
CA TRP A 108 -16.80 -5.60 -41.43
C TRP A 108 -17.57 -5.48 -40.12
N TRP A 109 -18.88 -5.80 -40.14
CA TRP A 109 -19.70 -5.86 -38.94
C TRP A 109 -19.19 -6.92 -37.96
N LEU A 110 -18.83 -8.11 -38.45
CA LEU A 110 -18.29 -9.18 -37.62
C LEU A 110 -16.95 -8.79 -36.97
N LEU A 111 -16.03 -8.21 -37.74
CA LEU A 111 -14.75 -7.70 -37.23
C LEU A 111 -14.97 -6.67 -36.12
N GLY A 112 -15.85 -5.69 -36.38
CA GLY A 112 -16.22 -4.67 -35.40
C GLY A 112 -16.82 -5.25 -34.13
N ALA A 113 -17.72 -6.25 -34.25
CA ALA A 113 -18.32 -6.95 -33.12
C ALA A 113 -17.29 -7.71 -32.28
N ILE A 114 -16.38 -8.46 -32.90
CA ILE A 114 -15.33 -9.23 -32.20
C ILE A 114 -14.39 -8.30 -31.44
N ILE A 115 -13.91 -7.23 -32.10
CA ILE A 115 -13.03 -6.23 -31.48
C ILE A 115 -13.76 -5.54 -30.32
N SER A 116 -15.00 -5.11 -30.53
CA SER A 116 -15.81 -4.46 -29.49
C SER A 116 -16.07 -5.37 -28.30
N PHE A 117 -16.31 -6.66 -28.53
CA PHE A 117 -16.46 -7.64 -27.47
C PHE A 117 -15.15 -7.83 -26.68
N TYR A 118 -14.03 -8.04 -27.37
CA TYR A 118 -12.71 -8.24 -26.77
C TYR A 118 -12.29 -7.05 -25.89
N PHE A 119 -12.39 -5.82 -26.43
CA PHE A 119 -12.00 -4.63 -25.69
C PHE A 119 -13.07 -4.15 -24.70
N GLY A 120 -14.36 -4.36 -25.02
CA GLY A 120 -15.48 -3.99 -24.17
C GLY A 120 -15.48 -4.75 -22.84
N ALA A 121 -15.28 -6.07 -22.89
CA ALA A 121 -15.17 -6.89 -21.68
C ALA A 121 -13.97 -6.50 -20.81
N ARG A 122 -12.84 -6.17 -21.43
CA ARG A 122 -11.62 -5.75 -20.71
C ARG A 122 -11.75 -4.35 -20.09
N TYR A 123 -12.49 -3.45 -20.72
CA TYR A 123 -12.78 -2.12 -20.17
C TYR A 123 -13.71 -2.22 -18.95
N GLN A 124 -14.69 -3.14 -18.98
CA GLN A 124 -15.56 -3.41 -17.84
C GLN A 124 -14.78 -3.95 -16.63
N ALA A 125 -13.85 -4.88 -16.84
CA ALA A 125 -13.02 -5.41 -15.75
C ALA A 125 -12.18 -4.32 -15.06
N LYS A 126 -11.61 -3.40 -15.84
CA LYS A 126 -10.84 -2.27 -15.29
C LYS A 126 -11.70 -1.27 -14.52
N GLY A 127 -12.97 -1.11 -14.92
CA GLY A 127 -13.95 -0.31 -14.17
C GLY A 127 -14.22 -0.87 -12.77
N GLN A 128 -14.28 -2.19 -12.62
CA GLN A 128 -14.45 -2.85 -11.32
C GLN A 128 -13.22 -2.66 -10.43
N GLU A 129 -12.02 -2.75 -11.00
CA GLU A 129 -10.76 -2.45 -10.29
C GLU A 129 -10.72 -1.01 -9.75
N PHE A 130 -11.19 -0.04 -10.56
CA PHE A 130 -11.29 1.35 -10.14
C PHE A 130 -12.29 1.54 -8.98
N GLN A 131 -13.48 0.94 -9.09
CA GLN A 131 -14.48 0.96 -8.02
C GLN A 131 -13.94 0.34 -6.72
N ARG A 132 -13.20 -0.78 -6.81
CA ARG A 132 -12.54 -1.40 -5.66
C ARG A 132 -11.51 -0.47 -5.01
N SER A 133 -10.69 0.20 -5.82
CA SER A 133 -9.67 1.13 -5.31
C SER A 133 -10.26 2.36 -4.60
N ILE A 134 -11.42 2.85 -5.08
CA ILE A 134 -12.19 3.90 -4.40
C ILE A 134 -12.73 3.39 -3.06
N ALA A 135 -13.35 2.21 -3.05
CA ALA A 135 -13.89 1.63 -1.81
C ALA A 135 -12.80 1.42 -0.75
N GLU A 136 -11.63 0.95 -1.15
CA GLU A 136 -10.47 0.77 -0.27
C GLU A 136 -9.93 2.12 0.26
N SER A 137 -9.81 3.13 -0.61
CA SER A 137 -9.42 4.48 -0.20
C SER A 137 -10.42 5.10 0.78
N MET A 138 -11.72 4.88 0.57
CA MET A 138 -12.78 5.35 1.47
C MET A 138 -12.76 4.62 2.82
N ALA A 139 -12.42 3.33 2.84
CA ALA A 139 -12.27 2.56 4.08
C ALA A 139 -11.06 3.01 4.92
N LEU A 140 -9.99 3.48 4.28
CA LEU A 140 -8.78 3.99 4.95
C LEU A 140 -8.90 5.45 5.41
N ALA A 141 -9.78 6.24 4.79
CA ALA A 141 -10.01 7.65 5.14
C ALA A 141 -10.20 7.92 6.66
N PRO A 142 -11.06 7.19 7.41
CA PRO A 142 -11.24 7.45 8.84
C PRO A 142 -10.00 7.10 9.67
N VAL A 143 -9.18 6.14 9.22
CA VAL A 143 -7.91 5.78 9.89
C VAL A 143 -6.90 6.91 9.72
N VAL A 144 -6.79 7.46 8.50
CA VAL A 144 -5.89 8.57 8.19
C VAL A 144 -6.27 9.83 8.98
N VAL A 145 -7.56 10.14 9.09
CA VAL A 145 -8.04 11.29 9.90
C VAL A 145 -7.66 11.12 11.37
N ARG A 146 -7.92 9.95 11.97
CA ARG A 146 -7.53 9.68 13.37
C ARG A 146 -6.02 9.81 13.59
N ASN A 147 -5.21 9.29 12.68
CA ASN A 147 -3.75 9.37 12.77
C ASN A 147 -3.29 10.84 12.66
N LEU A 148 -3.91 11.65 11.80
CA LEU A 148 -3.61 13.07 11.68
C LEU A 148 -4.00 13.85 12.95
N ASP A 149 -5.13 13.53 13.57
CA ASP A 149 -5.57 14.16 14.81
C ASP A 149 -4.64 13.81 15.98
N MET A 150 -4.18 12.54 16.07
CA MET A 150 -3.16 12.13 17.05
C MET A 150 -1.83 12.87 16.84
N LEU A 151 -1.37 13.01 15.58
CA LEU A 151 -0.14 13.74 15.27
C LEU A 151 -0.26 15.23 15.62
N ARG A 152 -1.42 15.84 15.38
CA ARG A 152 -1.69 17.23 15.80
C ARG A 152 -1.64 17.38 17.31
N ALA A 153 -2.30 16.49 18.05
CA ALA A 153 -2.27 16.50 19.51
C ALA A 153 -0.84 16.38 20.07
N LEU A 154 -0.02 15.49 19.51
CA LEU A 154 1.40 15.37 19.88
C LEU A 154 2.21 16.62 19.53
N SER A 155 1.91 17.26 18.40
CA SER A 155 2.59 18.51 18.00
C SER A 155 2.21 19.69 18.89
N ASP A 156 0.95 19.77 19.30
CA ASP A 156 0.45 20.82 20.20
C ASP A 156 1.01 20.63 21.61
N ASP A 157 1.12 19.39 22.09
CA ASP A 157 1.72 19.07 23.39
C ASP A 157 3.24 19.38 23.40
N ARG A 158 3.93 19.10 22.29
CA ARG A 158 5.34 19.49 22.08
C ARG A 158 5.52 21.02 22.05
N ASN A 159 4.59 21.74 21.43
CA ASN A 159 4.59 23.20 21.40
C ASN A 159 4.21 23.81 22.77
N ALA A 160 3.37 23.14 23.56
CA ALA A 160 3.02 23.55 24.93
C ALA A 160 4.19 23.31 25.91
N THR A 161 4.95 22.22 25.75
CA THR A 161 6.21 22.00 26.47
C THR A 161 7.31 22.96 26.03
N ALA A 162 7.40 23.31 24.74
CA ALA A 162 8.33 24.32 24.24
C ALA A 162 8.01 25.75 24.71
N LYS A 163 6.72 26.10 24.83
CA LYS A 163 6.26 27.40 25.38
C LYS A 163 6.38 27.50 26.91
N SER A 164 6.39 26.38 27.63
CA SER A 164 6.62 26.37 29.09
C SER A 164 8.11 26.31 29.45
N SER A 165 8.98 25.91 28.50
CA SER A 165 10.44 26.05 28.61
C SER A 165 10.94 27.41 28.11
N ASP A 166 10.23 28.50 28.36
CA ASP A 166 10.66 29.87 28.01
C ASP A 166 11.75 30.39 28.98
N ALA A 167 12.67 29.51 29.37
CA ALA A 167 14.02 29.92 29.67
C ALA A 167 14.67 30.22 28.31
N PRO A 168 15.39 31.35 28.15
CA PRO A 168 15.93 31.74 26.86
C PRO A 168 16.88 30.62 26.40
N ILE A 169 16.44 29.84 25.41
CA ILE A 169 17.33 29.00 24.65
C ILE A 169 18.27 30.00 23.98
N LYS A 170 19.48 30.12 24.55
CA LYS A 170 20.60 30.71 23.86
C LYS A 170 20.77 29.88 22.60
N THR A 171 20.21 30.34 21.48
CA THR A 171 20.74 30.09 20.14
C THR A 171 22.13 30.69 20.14
N SER A 172 23.06 29.95 20.76
CA SER A 172 24.46 30.05 20.43
C SER A 172 24.45 29.90 18.92
N GLY A 173 24.78 30.98 18.20
CA GLY A 173 25.06 30.96 16.77
C GLY A 173 26.33 30.15 16.50
N ALA A 174 26.40 28.93 17.05
CA ALA A 174 27.37 27.93 16.69
C ALA A 174 27.04 27.58 15.25
N SER A 175 27.79 28.21 14.35
CA SER A 175 27.80 27.93 12.92
C SER A 175 27.72 26.43 12.72
N ASN A 176 26.61 25.97 12.14
CA ASN A 176 26.44 24.56 11.82
C ASN A 176 27.48 24.18 10.76
N PRO A 177 28.48 23.33 11.08
CA PRO A 177 29.58 23.02 10.19
C PRO A 177 29.11 22.32 8.91
N ALA A 178 28.06 21.49 8.99
CA ALA A 178 27.48 20.82 7.82
C ALA A 178 26.82 21.82 6.85
N LEU A 179 26.24 22.91 7.34
CA LEU A 179 25.70 23.98 6.51
C LEU A 179 26.79 24.89 5.91
N ALA A 180 27.95 24.97 6.54
CA ALA A 180 29.11 25.68 5.99
C ALA A 180 29.76 24.86 4.87
N GLU A 181 29.90 23.55 5.07
CA GLU A 181 30.44 22.60 4.10
C GLU A 181 29.59 22.54 2.82
N TRP A 182 28.26 22.43 2.95
CA TRP A 182 27.35 22.43 1.78
C TRP A 182 27.35 23.73 0.99
N ARG A 183 27.55 24.89 1.64
CA ARG A 183 27.65 26.17 0.93
C ARG A 183 29.01 26.38 0.25
N ALA A 184 30.05 25.71 0.72
CA ALA A 184 31.38 25.77 0.12
C ALA A 184 31.50 24.87 -1.11
N ASP A 185 30.64 23.86 -1.25
CA ASP A 185 30.61 22.89 -2.35
C ASP A 185 29.73 23.34 -3.55
N LYS A 186 29.53 24.65 -3.73
CA LYS A 186 28.69 25.23 -4.80
C LYS A 186 29.42 26.24 -5.67
#